data_AF-A0A518CK41-F1
#
_entry.id   AF-A0A518CK41-F1
#
_cell.length_a   1.000
_cell.length_b   1.000
_cell.length_c   1.000
_cell.angle_alpha   90.00
_cell.angle_beta   90.00
_cell.angle_gamma   90.00
#
_symmetry.space_group_name_H-M   'P 1'
#
loop_
_entity.id
_entity.type
_entity.pdbx_description
1 polymer ?
#
loop_
_entity_poly.entity_id
_entity_poly.type
_entity_poly.pdbx_seq_one_letter_code
_entity_poly.pdbx_strand_id
1 'polypeptide(L)'
;MVSLLKHGELVAYNSPELPRMEELRQHETSTRPLTDFEISALAQILEGEDLVVDSQPKSIRMMGSLRAFTQCLQCHRGEEDQLLGTFSYKFILPSE
;
A
#
# COMPACT_ATOMS: atom_id res chain seq x y z
N MET A 1 0.11 3.92 -1.26
CA MET A 1 1.15 2.89 -1.53
C MET A 1 2.13 2.90 -0.37
N VAL A 2 2.47 1.75 0.20
CA VAL A 2 3.51 1.62 1.22
C VAL A 2 4.80 1.16 0.53
N SER A 3 5.83 2.00 0.54
CA SER A 3 7.12 1.63 -0.05
C SER A 3 7.89 0.78 0.95
N LEU A 4 7.82 -0.54 0.79
CA LEU A 4 8.59 -1.49 1.59
C LEU A 4 10.11 -1.44 1.30
N LEU A 5 10.55 -0.85 0.17
CA LEU A 5 11.93 -1.02 -0.32
C LEU A 5 12.69 0.28 -0.71
N LYS A 6 12.05 1.45 -0.73
CA LYS A 6 12.72 2.73 -1.11
C LYS A 6 13.29 3.50 0.09
N HIS A 7 12.73 3.31 1.28
CA HIS A 7 13.06 4.11 2.47
C HIS A 7 13.61 3.20 3.58
N GLY A 8 14.48 3.75 4.43
CA GLY A 8 15.01 3.02 5.59
C GLY A 8 13.95 2.70 6.65
N GLU A 9 12.82 3.41 6.61
CA GLU A 9 11.64 3.20 7.44
C GLU A 9 10.39 3.05 6.58
N LEU A 10 9.40 2.32 7.08
CA LEU A 10 8.14 2.07 6.38
C LEU A 10 7.28 3.34 6.35
N VAL A 11 7.01 3.83 5.14
CA VAL A 11 6.20 5.05 4.92
C VAL A 11 5.10 4.82 3.91
N ALA A 12 3.99 5.54 4.09
CA ALA A 12 2.92 5.62 3.11
C ALA A 12 3.05 6.92 2.29
N TYR A 13 2.95 6.80 0.96
CA TYR A 13 2.79 7.98 0.10
C TYR A 13 1.41 8.59 0.33
N ASN A 14 1.39 9.89 0.63
CA ASN A 14 0.17 10.65 0.80
C ASN A 14 -0.18 11.33 -0.53
N SER A 15 -1.10 10.74 -1.28
CA SER A 15 -1.60 11.32 -2.53
C SER A 15 -3.11 11.10 -2.61
N PRO A 16 -3.90 12.13 -2.97
CA PRO A 16 -5.33 11.97 -3.21
C PRO A 16 -5.63 11.11 -4.44
N GLU A 17 -4.64 10.96 -5.33
CA GLU A 17 -4.72 10.17 -6.56
C GLU A 17 -3.63 9.09 -6.58
N LEU A 18 -3.75 8.09 -7.47
CA LEU A 18 -2.65 7.14 -7.70
C LEU A 18 -1.49 7.88 -8.38
N PRO A 19 -0.34 8.07 -7.70
CA PRO A 19 0.77 8.83 -8.27
C PRO A 19 1.36 8.10 -9.47
N ARG A 20 1.75 8.84 -10.51
CA ARG A 20 2.47 8.25 -11.64
C ARG A 20 3.87 7.86 -11.20
N MET A 21 4.44 6.82 -11.82
CA MET A 21 5.80 6.36 -11.50
C MET A 21 6.86 7.45 -11.73
N GLU A 22 6.62 8.41 -12.63
CA GLU A 22 7.52 9.53 -12.88
C GLU A 22 7.51 10.54 -11.71
N GLU A 23 6.34 10.85 -11.15
CA GLU A 23 6.17 11.73 -9.99
C GLU A 23 6.88 11.16 -8.75
N LEU A 24 6.85 9.84 -8.60
CA LEU A 24 7.55 9.14 -7.52
C LEU A 24 9.09 9.18 -7.66
N ARG A 25 9.63 9.30 -8.88
CA ARG A 25 11.09 9.43 -9.12
C ARG A 25 11.59 10.82 -8.78
N GLN A 26 10.77 11.84 -9.04
CA GLN A 26 11.12 13.24 -8.82
C GLN A 26 11.07 13.67 -7.33
N HIS A 27 10.74 12.74 -6.42
CA HIS A 27 10.63 12.97 -4.96
C HIS A 27 9.58 14.03 -4.57
N GLU A 28 8.64 14.35 -5.47
CA GLU A 28 7.61 15.37 -5.23
C GLU A 28 6.45 14.84 -4.38
N THR A 29 6.32 13.52 -4.24
CA THR A 29 5.23 12.92 -3.46
C THR A 29 5.56 12.90 -1.96
N SER A 30 4.78 13.64 -1.18
CA SER A 30 4.86 13.65 0.28
C SER A 30 4.62 12.25 0.86
N THR A 31 5.34 11.94 1.94
CA THR A 31 5.17 10.69 2.70
C THR A 31 4.69 11.00 4.10
N ARG A 32 4.04 10.02 4.73
CA ARG A 32 3.65 10.05 6.14
C ARG A 32 4.00 8.73 6.84
N PRO A 33 4.13 8.75 8.18
CA PRO A 33 4.14 7.53 8.97
C PRO A 33 2.91 6.66 8.71
N LEU A 34 3.06 5.35 8.91
CA LEU A 34 1.93 4.42 8.91
C LEU A 34 1.02 4.68 10.10
N THR A 35 -0.29 4.48 9.89
CA THR A 35 -1.29 4.47 10.97
C THR A 35 -1.28 3.12 11.70
N ASP A 36 -1.87 3.04 12.90
CA ASP A 36 -1.97 1.79 13.67
C ASP A 36 -2.63 0.65 12.87
N PHE A 37 -3.66 0.97 12.09
CA PHE A 37 -4.29 0.02 11.18
C PHE A 37 -3.29 -0.49 10.13
N GLU A 38 -2.54 0.40 9.50
CA GLU A 38 -1.58 0.02 8.45
C GLU A 38 -0.42 -0.80 9.01
N ILE A 39 0.03 -0.51 10.23
CA ILE A 39 1.06 -1.32 10.91
C ILE A 39 0.53 -2.74 11.17
N SER A 40 -0.66 -2.87 11.76
CA SER A 40 -1.26 -4.18 12.07
C SER A 40 -1.63 -4.97 10.82
N ALA A 41 -2.14 -4.31 9.79
CA ALA A 41 -2.49 -4.94 8.52
C ALA A 41 -1.24 -5.38 7.75
N LEU A 42 -0.17 -4.58 7.76
CA LEU A 42 1.07 -4.94 7.08
C LEU A 42 1.69 -6.23 7.64
N ALA A 43 1.63 -6.44 8.96
CA ALA A 43 2.09 -7.69 9.57
C ALA A 43 1.37 -8.92 8.98
N GLN A 44 0.04 -8.83 8.83
CA GLN A 44 -0.78 -9.91 8.24
C GLN A 44 -0.46 -10.12 6.76
N ILE A 45 -0.26 -9.05 5.98
CA ILE A 45 0.13 -9.15 4.57
C ILE A 45 1.51 -9.82 4.42
N LEU A 46 2.45 -9.50 5.31
CA LEU A 46 3.78 -10.14 5.34
C LEU A 46 3.71 -11.62 5.70
N GLU A 47 2.69 -12.03 6.46
CA GLU A 47 2.41 -13.44 6.80
C GLU A 47 1.68 -14.20 5.68
N GLY A 48 1.25 -13.51 4.62
CA GLY A 48 0.70 -14.12 3.41
C GLY A 48 -0.72 -13.70 3.08
N GLU A 49 -1.39 -12.91 3.92
CA GLU A 49 -2.72 -12.39 3.59
C GLU A 49 -2.68 -11.48 2.35
N ASP A 50 -3.74 -11.54 1.55
CA ASP A 50 -3.88 -10.67 0.38
C ASP A 50 -4.68 -9.41 0.65
N LEU A 51 -5.59 -9.45 1.63
CA LEU A 51 -6.47 -8.33 1.93
C LEU A 51 -6.89 -8.32 3.40
N VAL A 52 -6.54 -7.26 4.10
CA VAL A 52 -7.02 -6.98 5.46
C VAL A 52 -8.09 -5.92 5.41
N VAL A 53 -9.25 -6.18 6.02
CA VAL A 53 -10.40 -5.27 6.05
C VAL A 53 -10.77 -4.95 7.49
N ASP A 54 -10.92 -3.66 7.80
CA ASP A 54 -11.49 -3.18 9.06
C ASP A 54 -12.72 -2.32 8.77
N SER A 55 -13.89 -2.87 9.12
CA SER A 55 -15.19 -2.23 8.92
C SER A 55 -15.63 -1.49 10.19
N GLN A 56 -15.78 -0.17 10.06
CA GLN A 56 -16.37 0.69 11.09
C GLN A 56 -17.74 1.21 10.61
N PRO A 57 -18.62 1.69 11.52
CA PRO A 57 -19.98 2.11 11.17
C PRO A 57 -20.08 3.15 10.03
N LYS A 58 -19.05 3.98 9.83
CA LYS A 58 -19.03 5.04 8.80
C LYS A 58 -17.83 4.97 7.86
N SER A 59 -16.98 3.95 7.99
CA SER A 59 -15.83 3.82 7.12
C SER A 59 -15.31 2.40 7.03
N ILE A 60 -14.76 2.05 5.90
CA ILE A 60 -14.06 0.77 5.71
C ILE A 60 -12.60 1.09 5.41
N ARG A 61 -11.68 0.57 6.23
CA ARG A 61 -10.24 0.62 5.97
C ARG A 61 -9.82 -0.71 5.35
N MET A 62 -9.00 -0.65 4.32
CA MET A 62 -8.53 -1.84 3.60
C MET A 62 -7.03 -1.71 3.34
N MET A 63 -6.30 -2.81 3.49
CA MET A 63 -4.94 -2.92 3.00
C MET A 63 -4.81 -4.17 2.15
N GLY A 64 -4.45 -4.00 0.87
CA GLY A 64 -4.24 -5.10 -0.07
C GLY A 64 -2.77 -5.30 -0.41
N SER A 65 -2.39 -6.55 -0.65
CA SER A 65 -1.07 -6.93 -1.16
C SER A 65 -0.89 -6.44 -2.60
N LEU A 66 0.32 -6.01 -2.94
CA LEU A 66 0.75 -5.78 -4.31
C LEU A 66 1.78 -6.85 -4.65
N ARG A 67 1.33 -7.90 -5.35
CA ARG A 67 2.20 -9.01 -5.77
C ARG A 67 2.72 -8.83 -7.18
N ALA A 68 3.88 -9.41 -7.45
CA ALA A 68 4.52 -9.38 -8.74
C ALA A 68 3.76 -10.27 -9.75
N PHE A 69 3.27 -9.69 -10.83
CA PHE A 69 2.86 -10.43 -12.03
C PHE A 69 3.98 -10.41 -13.07
N THR A 70 3.87 -11.21 -14.13
CA THR A 70 4.89 -11.30 -15.19
C THR A 70 5.35 -9.93 -15.73
N GLN A 71 4.42 -8.99 -15.91
CA GLN A 71 4.72 -7.63 -16.36
C GLN A 71 5.52 -6.80 -15.34
N CYS A 72 5.36 -7.06 -14.05
CA CYS A 72 6.11 -6.39 -12.99
C CYS A 72 7.60 -6.75 -13.04
N LEU A 73 7.90 -7.99 -13.42
CA LEU A 73 9.27 -8.53 -13.50
C LEU A 73 10.11 -7.91 -14.63
N GLN A 74 9.48 -7.15 -15.53
CA GLN A 74 10.20 -6.39 -16.57
C GLN A 74 11.09 -5.28 -15.98
N CYS A 75 10.69 -4.73 -14.82
CA CYS A 75 11.39 -3.62 -14.17
C CYS A 75 11.79 -3.93 -12.71
N HIS A 76 11.14 -4.90 -12.06
CA HIS A 76 11.43 -5.28 -10.66
C HIS A 76 12.07 -6.66 -10.61
N ARG A 77 13.15 -6.79 -9.83
CA ARG A 77 13.76 -8.10 -9.55
C ARG A 77 12.85 -8.87 -8.59
N GLY A 78 12.73 -10.17 -8.80
CA GLY A 78 11.93 -11.03 -7.96
C GLY A 78 11.37 -12.23 -8.71
N GLU A 79 10.42 -12.90 -8.06
CA GLU A 79 9.66 -14.01 -8.62
C GLU A 79 8.19 -13.62 -8.77
N GLU A 80 7.45 -14.37 -9.60
CA GLU A 80 6.00 -14.20 -9.69
C GLU A 80 5.37 -14.48 -8.32
N ASP A 81 4.28 -13.77 -8.01
CA ASP A 81 3.57 -13.82 -6.72
C ASP A 81 4.34 -13.24 -5.51
N GLN A 82 5.59 -12.83 -5.71
CA GLN A 82 6.35 -12.15 -4.65
C GLN A 82 5.69 -10.83 -4.24
N LEU A 83 5.62 -10.58 -2.93
CA LEU A 83 5.11 -9.32 -2.38
C LEU A 83 6.06 -8.15 -2.72
N LEU A 84 5.57 -7.19 -3.50
CA LEU A 84 6.30 -5.97 -3.90
C LEU A 84 5.93 -4.75 -3.05
N GLY A 85 4.74 -4.74 -2.44
CA GLY A 85 4.18 -3.57 -1.80
C GLY A 85 2.81 -3.82 -1.18
N THR A 86 2.21 -2.77 -0.63
CA THR A 86 0.79 -2.77 -0.26
C THR A 86 0.10 -1.47 -0.66
N PHE A 87 -1.21 -1.53 -0.87
CA PHE A 87 -2.07 -0.35 -0.97
C PHE A 87 -3.02 -0.28 0.20
N SER A 88 -3.13 0.89 0.81
CA SER A 88 -4.05 1.20 1.90
C SER A 88 -5.09 2.20 1.42
N TYR A 89 -6.37 1.90 1.64
CA TYR A 89 -7.51 2.73 1.25
C TYR A 89 -8.47 2.89 2.42
N LYS A 90 -9.17 4.03 2.44
CA LYS A 90 -10.27 4.28 3.36
C LYS A 90 -11.49 4.74 2.56
N PHE A 91 -12.54 3.94 2.61
CA PHE A 91 -13.85 4.31 2.11
C PHE A 91 -14.63 5.01 3.23
N ILE A 92 -15.22 6.16 2.93
CA ILE A 92 -16.15 6.85 3.82
C ILE A 92 -17.55 6.54 3.34
N LEU A 93 -18.39 5.98 4.21
CA LEU A 93 -19.78 5.73 3.89
C LEU A 93 -20.56 7.06 4.06
N PRO A 94 -21.42 7.43 3.11
CA PRO A 94 -22.26 8.61 3.26
C PRO A 94 -23.19 8.42 4.47
N SER A 95 -23.33 9.47 5.27
CA SER A 95 -24.42 9.56 6.25
C SER A 95 -25.72 9.83 5.50
N GLU A 96 -26.75 9.02 5.76
CA GLU A 96 -28.13 9.28 5.34
C GLU A 96 -28.62 10.69 5.74
#